data_AF-A0A521Y3R1-F1
#
_entry.id   AF-A0A521Y3R1-F1
#
_cell.length_a   1.000
_cell.length_b   1.000
_cell.length_c   1.000
_cell.angle_alpha   90.00
_cell.angle_beta   90.00
_cell.angle_gamma   90.00
#
_symmetry.space_group_name_H-M   'P 1'
#
loop_
_entity.id
_entity.type
_entity.pdbx_description
1 polymer ?
#
loop_
_entity_poly.entity_id
_entity_poly.type
_entity_poly.pdbx_seq_one_letter_code
_entity_poly.pdbx_strand_id
1 'polypeptide(L)'
;VSNYLGTHADQSQPERQQEPREDEPDPRGAAAATFVAFVFVGAIPLMPFAIHALTPDTLAEPLWPSVAFTALAFLGVGVAKSRATEAPAWRSALQTLALGGGAASLAFVVGWLLRSAAAA
;
A
#
# COMPACT_ATOMS: atom_id res chain seq x y z
N VAL A 1 -54.18 -12.62 6.32
CA VAL A 1 -53.59 -11.25 6.25
C VAL A 1 -52.06 -11.27 6.33
N SER A 2 -51.41 -12.24 6.99
CA SER A 2 -49.93 -12.33 7.08
C SER A 2 -49.20 -12.63 5.76
N ASN A 3 -49.87 -13.23 4.76
CA ASN A 3 -49.26 -13.59 3.47
C ASN A 3 -49.11 -12.40 2.49
N TYR A 4 -49.71 -11.25 2.80
CA TYR A 4 -49.60 -10.02 2.00
C TYR A 4 -48.37 -9.17 2.36
N LEU A 5 -47.88 -9.31 3.60
CA LEU A 5 -46.70 -8.57 4.09
C LEU A 5 -45.39 -9.25 3.69
N GLY A 6 -45.38 -10.58 3.50
CA GLY A 6 -44.21 -11.31 2.99
C GLY A 6 -43.96 -11.10 1.50
N THR A 7 -45.01 -10.94 0.70
CA THR A 7 -44.91 -10.72 -0.75
C THR A 7 -44.63 -9.25 -1.12
N HIS A 8 -45.01 -8.29 -0.28
CA HIS A 8 -44.68 -6.87 -0.50
C HIS A 8 -43.34 -6.43 0.16
N ALA A 9 -42.76 -7.24 1.05
CA ALA A 9 -41.41 -7.01 1.57
C ALA A 9 -40.32 -7.28 0.52
N ASP A 10 -40.61 -8.13 -0.47
CA ASP A 10 -39.74 -8.40 -1.62
C ASP A 10 -39.89 -7.31 -2.72
N GLN A 11 -41.07 -6.69 -2.83
CA GLN A 11 -41.36 -5.59 -3.77
C GLN A 11 -40.96 -4.18 -3.28
N SER A 12 -40.54 -4.06 -2.02
CA SER A 12 -39.96 -2.82 -1.46
C SER A 12 -38.44 -2.88 -1.36
N GLN A 13 -37.82 -3.72 -2.18
CA GLN A 13 -36.64 -3.27 -2.90
C GLN A 13 -37.16 -2.53 -4.12
N PRO A 14 -37.37 -1.19 -4.07
CA PRO A 14 -37.22 -0.45 -5.30
C PRO A 14 -35.88 -0.93 -5.83
N GLU A 15 -35.88 -1.31 -7.09
CA GLU A 15 -34.66 -1.43 -7.83
C GLU A 15 -33.75 -0.30 -7.33
N ARG A 16 -32.74 -0.64 -6.52
CA ARG A 16 -31.47 0.02 -6.68
C ARG A 16 -31.05 -0.44 -8.07
N GLN A 17 -31.74 0.06 -9.11
CA GLN A 17 -31.19 0.92 -10.12
C GLN A 17 -29.98 1.54 -9.44
N GLN A 18 -28.91 0.74 -9.46
CA GLN A 18 -27.60 1.19 -9.77
C GLN A 18 -27.84 1.99 -11.04
N GLU A 19 -28.33 3.22 -10.90
CA GLU A 19 -27.90 4.27 -11.80
C GLU A 19 -26.39 4.05 -11.80
N PRO A 20 -25.79 3.68 -12.94
CA PRO A 20 -24.35 3.66 -13.04
C PRO A 20 -23.95 5.02 -12.47
N ARG A 21 -23.33 5.03 -11.28
CA ARG A 21 -22.76 6.28 -10.79
C ARG A 21 -21.80 6.64 -11.90
N GLU A 22 -22.08 7.72 -12.61
CA GLU A 22 -21.24 8.12 -13.76
C GLU A 22 -19.78 8.33 -13.31
N ASP A 23 -19.55 8.39 -11.99
CA ASP A 23 -18.27 8.43 -11.29
C ASP A 23 -17.76 7.10 -10.69
N GLU A 24 -18.38 5.94 -10.93
CA GLU A 24 -17.81 4.66 -10.47
C GLU A 24 -16.54 4.37 -11.29
N PRO A 25 -15.34 4.33 -10.65
CA PRO A 25 -14.11 4.10 -11.38
C PRO A 25 -14.18 2.74 -12.09
N ASP A 26 -13.82 2.70 -13.37
CA ASP A 26 -13.69 1.43 -14.09
C ASP A 26 -12.86 0.44 -13.24
N PRO A 27 -13.42 -0.71 -12.83
CA PRO A 27 -12.74 -1.64 -11.92
C PRO A 27 -11.39 -2.09 -12.47
N ARG A 28 -11.25 -2.21 -13.80
CA ARG A 28 -9.99 -2.56 -14.45
C ARG A 28 -8.98 -1.42 -14.35
N GLY A 29 -9.42 -0.18 -14.59
CA GLY A 29 -8.62 1.02 -14.37
C GLY A 29 -8.09 1.15 -12.94
N ALA A 30 -8.95 0.95 -11.93
CA ALA A 30 -8.55 1.01 -10.52
C ALA A 30 -7.53 -0.09 -10.14
N ALA A 31 -7.73 -1.32 -10.62
CA ALA A 31 -6.79 -2.42 -10.41
C ALA A 31 -5.43 -2.13 -11.07
N ALA A 32 -5.44 -1.65 -12.32
CA ALA A 32 -4.21 -1.30 -13.03
C ALA A 32 -3.46 -0.16 -12.32
N ALA A 33 -4.16 0.89 -11.90
CA ALA A 33 -3.55 2.03 -11.20
C ALA A 33 -2.88 1.62 -9.89
N THR A 34 -3.55 0.82 -9.06
CA THR A 34 -3.00 0.34 -7.78
C THR A 34 -1.83 -0.62 -7.99
N PHE A 35 -1.91 -1.52 -8.97
CA PHE A 35 -0.82 -2.42 -9.33
C PHE A 35 0.42 -1.66 -9.77
N VAL A 36 0.26 -0.72 -10.71
CA VAL A 36 1.37 0.10 -11.22
C VAL A 36 1.99 0.94 -10.10
N ALA A 37 1.17 1.60 -9.28
CA ALA A 37 1.66 2.37 -8.13
C ALA A 37 2.46 1.49 -7.16
N PHE A 38 1.96 0.28 -6.87
CA PHE A 38 2.64 -0.67 -5.99
C PHE A 38 4.00 -1.10 -6.54
N VAL A 39 4.07 -1.44 -7.84
CA VAL A 39 5.33 -1.84 -8.48
C VAL A 39 6.35 -0.71 -8.47
N PHE A 40 5.97 0.49 -8.90
CA PHE A 40 6.91 1.61 -8.99
C PHE A 40 7.39 2.07 -7.61
N VAL A 41 6.49 2.25 -6.65
CA VAL A 41 6.87 2.68 -5.30
C VAL A 41 7.64 1.57 -4.57
N GLY A 42 7.22 0.31 -4.72
CA GLY A 42 7.87 -0.85 -4.10
C GLY A 42 9.25 -1.17 -4.68
N ALA A 43 9.53 -0.76 -5.92
CA ALA A 43 10.85 -0.90 -6.54
C ALA A 43 11.90 0.08 -5.97
N ILE A 44 11.50 1.25 -5.48
CA ILE A 44 12.41 2.29 -4.94
C ILE A 44 13.39 1.74 -3.88
N PRO A 45 12.95 1.04 -2.81
CA PRO A 45 13.87 0.50 -1.81
C PRO A 45 14.79 -0.61 -2.33
N LEU A 46 14.43 -1.26 -3.45
CA LEU A 46 15.22 -2.33 -4.07
C LEU A 46 16.33 -1.79 -4.99
N MET A 47 16.23 -0.53 -5.43
CA MET A 47 17.19 0.09 -6.36
C MET A 47 18.66 -0.05 -5.90
N PRO A 48 19.03 0.23 -4.63
CA PRO A 48 20.43 0.13 -4.21
C PRO A 48 20.96 -1.31 -4.25
N PHE A 49 20.11 -2.30 -3.99
CA PHE A 49 20.46 -3.71 -4.13
C PHE A 49 20.60 -4.13 -5.58
N ALA A 50 19.74 -3.64 -6.47
CA ALA A 50 19.85 -3.89 -7.91
C ALA A 50 21.15 -3.31 -8.48
N ILE A 51 21.53 -2.09 -8.08
CA ILE A 51 22.79 -1.46 -8.49
C ILE A 51 23.99 -2.24 -7.94
N HIS A 52 23.95 -2.65 -6.67
CA HIS A 52 25.01 -3.47 -6.08
C HIS A 52 25.16 -4.82 -6.80
N ALA A 53 24.05 -5.46 -7.20
CA ALA A 53 24.09 -6.72 -7.93
C ALA A 53 24.71 -6.59 -9.34
N LEU A 54 24.49 -5.45 -10.02
CA LEU A 54 25.04 -5.20 -11.36
C LEU A 54 26.48 -4.67 -11.33
N THR A 55 26.83 -3.92 -10.28
CA THR A 55 28.12 -3.27 -10.10
C THR A 55 28.58 -3.38 -8.64
N PRO A 56 29.12 -4.55 -8.23
CA PRO A 56 29.44 -4.84 -6.83
C PRO A 56 30.42 -3.84 -6.19
N ASP A 57 31.37 -3.32 -6.97
CA ASP A 57 32.41 -2.39 -6.48
C ASP A 57 31.91 -0.97 -6.20
N THR A 58 30.68 -0.63 -6.61
CA THR A 58 30.17 0.75 -6.50
C THR A 58 29.55 1.06 -5.14
N LEU A 59 29.00 0.05 -4.46
CA LEU A 59 28.29 0.20 -3.19
C LEU A 59 28.79 -0.86 -2.22
N ALA A 60 29.65 -0.46 -1.27
CA ALA A 60 30.14 -1.38 -0.25
C ALA A 60 29.02 -1.92 0.66
N GLU A 61 28.03 -1.07 0.98
CA GLU A 61 26.94 -1.40 1.90
C GLU A 61 25.59 -0.90 1.31
N PRO A 62 24.86 -1.71 0.52
CA PRO A 62 23.61 -1.28 -0.13
C PRO A 62 22.45 -1.03 0.84
N LEU A 63 22.56 -1.49 2.09
CA LEU A 63 21.51 -1.36 3.10
C LEU A 63 21.23 0.10 3.48
N TRP A 64 22.26 0.89 3.77
CA TRP A 64 22.11 2.30 4.15
C TRP A 64 21.39 3.16 3.08
N PRO A 65 21.79 3.14 1.80
CA PRO A 65 21.06 3.84 0.76
C PRO A 65 19.65 3.27 0.57
N SER A 66 19.42 1.97 0.76
CA SER A 66 18.07 1.39 0.70
C SER A 66 17.16 1.94 1.78
N VAL A 67 17.64 2.10 3.02
CA VAL A 67 16.89 2.72 4.11
C VAL A 67 16.54 4.17 3.78
N ALA A 68 17.47 4.95 3.23
CA ALA A 68 17.23 6.33 2.82
C ALA A 68 16.17 6.42 1.70
N PHE A 69 16.26 5.55 0.70
CA PHE A 69 15.30 5.47 -0.40
C PHE A 69 13.91 5.05 0.08
N THR A 70 13.85 4.10 1.03
CA THR A 70 12.60 3.68 1.68
C THR A 70 11.94 4.83 2.43
N ALA A 71 12.72 5.58 3.22
CA ALA A 71 12.22 6.73 3.95
C ALA A 71 11.69 7.81 3.01
N LEU A 72 12.42 8.10 1.93
CA LEU A 72 11.99 9.06 0.90
C LEU A 72 10.70 8.61 0.20
N ALA A 73 10.58 7.32 -0.12
CA ALA A 73 9.37 6.75 -0.70
C ALA A 73 8.17 6.91 0.25
N PHE A 74 8.30 6.58 1.54
CA PHE A 74 7.22 6.75 2.51
C PHE A 74 6.84 8.21 2.73
N LEU A 75 7.82 9.13 2.78
CA LEU A 75 7.54 10.56 2.86
C LEU A 75 6.78 11.03 1.60
N GLY A 76 7.22 10.63 0.41
CA GLY A 76 6.57 10.96 -0.87
C GLY A 76 5.14 10.43 -0.95
N VAL A 77 4.92 9.16 -0.61
CA VAL A 77 3.59 8.54 -0.54
C VAL A 77 2.71 9.25 0.48
N GLY A 78 3.25 9.58 1.65
CA GLY A 78 2.47 10.27 2.68
C GLY A 78 2.09 11.70 2.28
N VAL A 79 2.95 12.42 1.56
CA VAL A 79 2.59 13.73 0.95
C VAL A 79 1.53 13.57 -0.14
N ALA A 80 1.65 12.57 -1.02
CA ALA A 80 0.65 12.29 -2.04
C ALA A 80 -0.72 11.95 -1.43
N LYS A 81 -0.72 11.10 -0.40
CA LYS A 81 -1.89 10.74 0.41
C LYS A 81 -2.57 11.96 1.03
N SER A 82 -1.79 12.96 1.47
CA SER A 82 -2.34 14.12 2.18
C SER A 82 -3.31 14.94 1.33
N ARG A 83 -3.17 14.89 -0.01
CA ARG A 83 -4.09 15.55 -0.94
C ARG A 83 -5.47 14.88 -0.96
N ALA A 84 -5.52 13.57 -0.78
CA ALA A 84 -6.76 12.82 -0.77
C ALA A 84 -7.46 12.83 0.60
N THR A 85 -6.72 13.05 1.69
CA THR A 85 -7.26 12.99 3.06
C THR A 85 -7.42 14.35 3.74
N GLU A 86 -7.20 15.46 3.02
CA GLU A 86 -7.22 16.85 3.54
C GLU A 86 -6.35 17.07 4.80
N ALA A 87 -5.39 16.20 5.04
CA ALA A 87 -4.53 16.22 6.21
C ALA A 87 -3.28 17.07 5.94
N PRO A 88 -2.67 17.71 6.96
CA PRO A 88 -1.42 18.41 6.79
C PRO A 88 -0.31 17.45 6.31
N ALA A 89 0.36 17.82 5.22
CA ALA A 89 1.29 16.96 4.49
C ALA A 89 2.38 16.33 5.37
N TRP A 90 2.97 17.11 6.28
CA TRP A 90 4.03 16.62 7.16
C TRP A 90 3.53 15.52 8.14
N ARG A 91 2.30 15.63 8.65
CA ARG A 91 1.72 14.61 9.55
C ARG A 91 1.42 13.33 8.78
N SER A 92 0.86 13.46 7.58
CA SER A 92 0.58 12.31 6.71
C SER A 92 1.87 11.58 6.31
N ALA A 93 2.93 12.33 5.99
CA ALA A 93 4.27 11.82 5.72
C ALA A 93 4.85 11.08 6.93
N LEU A 94 4.83 11.69 8.11
CA LEU A 94 5.35 11.08 9.33
C LEU A 94 4.57 9.83 9.75
N GLN A 95 3.24 9.85 9.60
CA GLN A 95 2.40 8.68 9.87
C GLN A 95 2.73 7.53 8.91
N THR A 96 2.92 7.82 7.63
CA THR A 96 3.28 6.81 6.62
C THR A 96 4.66 6.23 6.91
N LEU A 97 5.63 7.07 7.27
CA LEU A 97 6.95 6.65 7.67
C LEU A 97 6.93 5.78 8.94
N ALA A 98 6.15 6.15 9.95
CA ALA A 98 6.02 5.39 11.20
C ALA A 98 5.36 4.02 10.98
N LEU A 99 4.30 3.96 10.17
CA LEU A 99 3.63 2.70 9.82
C LEU A 99 4.56 1.78 9.03
N GLY A 100 5.23 2.31 8.01
CA GLY A 100 6.18 1.57 7.19
C GLY A 100 7.41 1.11 7.99
N GLY A 101 7.96 1.97 8.85
CA GLY A 101 9.07 1.64 9.74
C GLY A 101 8.70 0.57 10.78
N GLY A 102 7.48 0.63 11.32
CA GLY A 102 6.93 -0.42 12.19
C GLY A 102 6.85 -1.76 11.46
N ALA A 103 6.29 -1.77 10.24
CA ALA A 103 6.21 -2.97 9.41
C ALA A 103 7.61 -3.54 9.07
N ALA A 104 8.57 -2.68 8.71
CA ALA A 104 9.94 -3.10 8.42
C ALA A 104 10.63 -3.70 9.65
N SER A 105 10.43 -3.11 10.83
CA SER A 105 10.95 -3.64 12.09
C SER A 105 10.36 -5.02 12.40
N LEU A 106 9.05 -5.18 12.23
CA LEU A 106 8.38 -6.48 12.39
C LEU A 106 8.93 -7.52 11.40
N ALA A 107 9.11 -7.15 10.13
CA ALA A 107 9.68 -8.04 9.12
C ALA A 107 11.11 -8.50 9.50
N PHE A 108 11.94 -7.59 10.02
CA PHE A 108 13.29 -7.91 10.49
C PHE A 108 13.27 -8.88 11.67
N VAL A 109 12.45 -8.61 12.69
CA VAL A 109 12.33 -9.47 13.88
C VAL A 109 11.84 -10.87 13.49
N VAL A 110 10.80 -10.95 12.65
CA VAL A 110 10.27 -12.22 12.17
C VAL A 110 11.34 -12.98 11.37
N GLY A 111 12.07 -12.30 10.47
CA GLY A 111 13.16 -12.91 9.72
C GLY A 111 14.29 -13.42 10.62
N TRP A 112 14.63 -12.67 11.67
CA TRP A 112 15.63 -13.08 12.66
C TRP A 112 15.19 -14.32 13.46
N LEU A 113 13.94 -14.35 13.91
CA LEU A 113 13.37 -15.51 14.61
C LEU A 113 13.36 -16.75 13.72
N LEU A 114 12.94 -16.62 12.46
CA LEU A 114 12.95 -17.73 11.50
C LEU A 114 14.37 -18.24 11.22
N ARG A 115 15.36 -17.35 11.12
CA ARG A 115 16.77 -17.74 11.00
C ARG A 115 17.25 -18.53 12.20
N SER A 116 16.85 -18.13 13.41
CA SER A 116 17.23 -18.83 14.64
C SER A 116 16.57 -20.20 14.76
N ALA A 117 15.30 -20.32 14.37
CA ALA A 117 14.57 -21.59 14.41
C ALA A 117 15.06 -22.58 13.35
N ALA A 118 15.46 -22.10 12.17
CA ALA A 118 16.03 -22.96 11.12
C ALA A 118 17.47 -23.43 11.43
N ALA A 119 18.14 -22.81 12.41
CA ALA A 119 19.48 -23.17 12.85
C ALA A 119 19.51 -24.11 14.07
N ALA A 120 18.34 -24.52 14.58
CA ALA A 120 18.14 -25.46 15.69
C ALA A 120 17.65 -26.82 15.18
#